data_AF-A0A2A4RHI1-F1
#
_entry.id   AF-A0A2A4RHI1-F1
#
_cell.length_a   1.000
_cell.length_b   1.000
_cell.length_c   1.000
_cell.angle_alpha   90.00
_cell.angle_beta   90.00
_cell.angle_gamma   90.00
#
_symmetry.space_group_name_H-M   'P 1'
#
loop_
_entity.id
_entity.type
_entity.pdbx_description
1 polymer ?
#
loop_
_entity_poly.entity_id
_entity_poly.type
_entity_poly.pdbx_seq_one_letter_code
_entity_poly.pdbx_strand_id
1 'polypeptide(L)'
;MMSNQNETQSRAIARVGFPMIGSALIGVVLVSGLMAGCQKTALRPDDDRSQFDRYDQSRSNRAQPFLEDEFGRRTPNLAERLLDRGD
;
A
#
# COMPACT_ATOMS: atom_id res chain seq x y z
N MET A 1 29.02 66.65 -6.78
CA MET A 1 28.06 65.87 -5.98
C MET A 1 27.07 65.21 -6.94
N MET A 2 27.21 63.91 -7.21
CA MET A 2 26.17 62.98 -7.70
C MET A 2 26.87 61.70 -8.18
N SER A 3 27.04 60.77 -7.24
CA SER A 3 27.34 59.36 -7.53
C SER A 3 26.54 58.52 -6.53
N ASN A 4 26.19 57.31 -6.96
CA ASN A 4 25.62 56.21 -6.17
C ASN A 4 24.12 56.23 -5.85
N GLN A 5 23.34 55.72 -6.82
CA GLN A 5 22.00 55.14 -6.60
C GLN A 5 21.86 53.72 -7.21
N ASN A 6 22.89 53.18 -7.88
CA ASN A 6 22.80 51.90 -8.61
C ASN A 6 23.24 50.66 -7.81
N GLU A 7 23.87 50.80 -6.64
CA GLU A 7 24.40 49.65 -5.88
C GLU A 7 23.42 49.04 -4.87
N THR A 8 22.32 49.72 -4.52
CA THR A 8 21.43 49.28 -3.42
C THR A 8 20.29 48.34 -3.84
N GLN A 9 20.01 48.16 -5.14
CA GLN A 9 18.91 47.30 -5.58
C GLN A 9 19.27 45.82 -5.79
N SER A 10 20.55 45.44 -5.72
CA SER A 10 21.00 44.11 -6.13
C SER A 10 21.01 43.03 -5.03
N ARG A 11 20.33 43.25 -3.88
CA ARG A 11 20.33 42.31 -2.74
C ARG A 11 18.96 41.74 -2.35
N ALA A 12 17.92 41.96 -3.16
CA ALA A 12 16.56 41.53 -2.82
C ALA A 12 16.07 40.24 -3.50
N ILE A 13 16.92 39.51 -4.22
CA ILE A 13 16.50 38.30 -4.96
C ILE A 13 17.49 37.16 -4.70
N ALA A 14 17.37 36.44 -3.58
CA ALA A 14 17.97 35.09 -3.45
C ALA A 14 17.57 34.37 -2.15
N ARG A 15 16.27 34.22 -1.81
CA ARG A 15 15.83 33.25 -0.78
C ARG A 15 14.48 32.60 -1.05
N VAL A 16 14.10 32.42 -2.32
CA VAL A 16 12.92 31.61 -2.68
C VAL A 16 13.33 30.64 -3.78
N GLY A 17 14.28 29.77 -3.48
CA GLY A 17 14.70 28.70 -4.37
C GLY A 17 14.95 27.47 -3.54
N PHE A 18 14.24 26.38 -3.86
CA PHE A 18 14.44 25.03 -3.32
C PHE A 18 14.00 24.77 -1.86
N PRO A 19 12.68 24.62 -1.62
CA PRO A 19 12.28 23.42 -0.88
C PRO A 19 11.12 22.64 -1.53
N MET A 20 10.73 22.96 -2.76
CA MET A 20 9.53 22.38 -3.38
C MET A 20 9.68 20.89 -3.74
N ILE A 21 10.88 20.43 -4.07
CA ILE A 21 11.13 19.03 -4.47
C ILE A 21 11.14 18.10 -3.24
N GLY A 22 11.72 18.56 -2.13
CA GLY A 22 11.77 17.79 -0.89
C GLY A 22 10.38 17.57 -0.28
N SER A 23 9.53 18.60 -0.27
CA SER A 23 8.15 18.47 0.20
C SER A 23 7.30 17.59 -0.73
N ALA A 24 7.52 17.65 -2.04
CA ALA A 24 6.82 16.80 -3.00
C ALA A 24 7.15 15.31 -2.81
N LEU A 25 8.43 14.97 -2.60
CA LEU A 25 8.84 13.59 -2.34
C LEU A 25 8.26 13.04 -1.03
N ILE A 26 8.25 13.85 0.04
CA ILE A 26 7.62 13.46 1.31
C ILE A 26 6.12 13.23 1.13
N GLY A 27 5.44 14.10 0.37
CA GLY A 27 4.03 13.93 0.02
C GLY A 27 3.76 12.62 -0.73
N VAL A 28 4.57 12.29 -1.74
CA VAL A 28 4.44 11.04 -2.52
C VAL A 28 4.64 9.80 -1.64
N VAL A 29 5.66 9.80 -0.78
CA VAL A 29 5.93 8.66 0.13
C VAL A 29 4.78 8.44 1.10
N LEU A 30 4.27 9.52 1.73
CA LEU A 30 3.15 9.42 2.67
C LEU A 30 1.86 8.90 2.01
N VAL A 31 1.53 9.40 0.82
CA VAL A 31 0.33 8.96 0.07
C VAL A 31 0.46 7.50 -0.36
N SER A 32 1.64 7.07 -0.81
CA SER A 32 1.87 5.68 -1.22
C SER A 32 1.80 4.69 -0.04
N GLY A 33 2.30 5.08 1.15
CA GLY A 33 2.22 4.26 2.36
C GLY A 33 0.79 4.04 2.86
N LEU A 34 -0.07 5.06 2.73
CA LEU A 34 -1.50 4.95 3.09
C LEU A 34 -2.27 3.99 2.17
N MET A 35 -1.88 3.88 0.89
CA MET A 35 -2.49 2.95 -0.06
C MET A 35 -2.00 1.51 0.13
N ALA A 36 -0.77 1.30 0.60
CA ALA A 36 -0.21 -0.04 0.85
C ALA A 36 -0.77 -0.70 2.13
N GLY A 37 -1.24 0.09 3.11
CA GLY A 37 -1.74 -0.41 4.39
C GLY A 37 -3.17 -0.97 4.40
N CYS A 38 -3.96 -0.75 3.34
CA CYS A 38 -5.37 -1.19 3.29
C CYS A 38 -5.57 -2.65 2.84
N GLN A 39 -4.52 -3.36 2.45
CA GLN A 39 -4.64 -4.76 2.08
C GLN A 39 -4.25 -5.65 3.26
N LYS A 40 -5.18 -5.81 4.22
CA LYS A 40 -5.13 -7.00 5.07
C LYS A 40 -5.28 -8.20 4.13
N THR A 41 -4.19 -8.96 3.96
CA THR A 41 -4.20 -10.16 3.12
C THR A 41 -5.36 -11.02 3.56
N ALA A 42 -6.35 -11.22 2.71
CA ALA A 42 -7.46 -12.11 3.01
C ALA A 42 -6.86 -13.51 3.21
N LEU A 43 -7.18 -14.15 4.34
CA LEU A 43 -6.81 -15.55 4.65
C LEU A 43 -5.38 -15.76 5.13
N ARG A 44 -4.85 -14.85 5.97
CA ARG A 44 -3.54 -15.09 6.56
C ARG A 44 -3.54 -16.37 7.43
N PRO A 45 -2.40 -17.07 7.54
CA PRO A 45 -2.29 -18.25 8.42
C PRO A 45 -2.60 -17.94 9.89
N ASP A 46 -2.39 -16.69 10.30
CA ASP A 46 -2.61 -16.15 11.65
C ASP A 46 -3.97 -15.45 11.82
N ASP A 47 -4.84 -15.41 10.81
CA ASP A 47 -6.18 -14.82 10.97
C ASP A 47 -7.04 -15.67 11.92
N ASP A 48 -7.85 -14.97 12.73
CA ASP A 48 -8.79 -15.60 13.66
C ASP A 48 -9.74 -16.56 12.92
N ARG A 49 -9.75 -17.80 13.37
CA ARG A 49 -10.49 -18.90 12.76
C ARG A 49 -11.98 -18.71 13.04
N SER A 50 -12.82 -18.70 12.00
CA SER A 50 -14.26 -18.70 12.18
C SER A 50 -14.75 -20.04 12.76
N GLN A 51 -15.96 -20.04 13.35
CA GLN A 51 -16.60 -21.27 13.84
C GLN A 51 -16.78 -22.30 12.71
N PHE A 52 -16.98 -21.84 11.46
CA PHE A 52 -17.10 -22.69 10.28
C PHE A 52 -15.77 -23.38 9.94
N ASP A 53 -14.64 -22.71 10.13
CA ASP A 53 -13.32 -23.28 9.80
C ASP A 53 -12.96 -24.48 10.70
N ARG A 54 -13.45 -24.51 11.95
CA ARG A 54 -13.33 -25.71 12.81
C ARG A 54 -14.24 -26.84 12.36
N TYR A 55 -15.46 -26.51 11.93
CA TYR A 55 -16.42 -27.50 11.46
C TYR A 55 -15.91 -28.19 10.19
N ASP A 56 -15.42 -27.43 9.21
CA ASP A 56 -14.87 -27.98 7.97
C ASP A 56 -13.63 -28.84 8.24
N GLN A 57 -12.78 -28.43 9.19
CA GLN A 57 -11.64 -29.22 9.62
C GLN A 57 -12.05 -30.59 10.18
N SER A 58 -13.11 -30.65 11.00
CA SER A 58 -13.58 -31.91 11.58
C SER A 58 -14.10 -32.91 10.53
N ARG A 59 -14.47 -32.42 9.35
CA ARG A 59 -14.94 -33.23 8.22
C ARG A 59 -13.92 -33.42 7.13
N SER A 60 -12.68 -32.96 7.34
CA SER A 60 -11.62 -32.99 6.32
C SER A 60 -11.96 -32.20 5.04
N ASN A 61 -12.89 -31.24 5.12
CA ASN A 61 -13.33 -30.40 4.00
C ASN A 61 -12.65 -29.02 3.99
N ARG A 62 -11.55 -28.85 4.71
CA ARG A 62 -10.85 -27.56 4.77
C ARG A 62 -10.12 -27.30 3.45
N ALA A 63 -10.60 -26.31 2.71
CA ALA A 63 -9.91 -25.75 1.55
C ALA A 63 -8.57 -25.10 1.94
N GLN A 64 -7.58 -25.16 1.05
CA GLN A 64 -6.32 -24.45 1.25
C GLN A 64 -6.56 -22.93 1.18
N PRO A 65 -5.96 -22.11 2.06
CA PRO A 65 -6.20 -20.66 2.06
C PRO A 65 -5.61 -19.96 0.81
N PHE A 66 -4.58 -20.53 0.20
CA PHE A 66 -3.92 -20.00 -0.99
C PHE A 66 -3.69 -21.10 -2.02
N LEU A 67 -3.73 -20.71 -3.29
CA LEU A 67 -3.26 -21.51 -4.42
C LEU A 67 -2.02 -20.84 -5.02
N GLU A 68 -1.11 -21.64 -5.54
CA GLU A 68 0.07 -21.18 -6.26
C GLU A 68 -0.24 -21.14 -7.77
N ASP A 69 0.01 -20.02 -8.42
CA ASP A 69 -0.16 -19.87 -9.87
C ASP A 69 1.03 -20.45 -10.64
N GLU A 70 0.91 -20.50 -11.97
CA GLU A 70 1.96 -20.98 -12.87
C GLU A 70 3.28 -20.16 -12.82
N PHE A 71 3.25 -18.99 -12.17
CA PHE A 71 4.41 -18.11 -11.97
C PHE A 71 4.94 -18.15 -10.52
N GLY A 72 4.45 -19.07 -9.69
CA GLY A 72 4.85 -19.23 -8.29
C GLY A 72 4.28 -18.17 -7.34
N ARG A 73 3.26 -17.39 -7.78
CA ARG A 73 2.62 -16.37 -6.94
C ARG A 73 1.47 -16.99 -6.16
N ARG A 74 1.39 -16.64 -4.89
CA ARG A 74 0.31 -17.08 -3.98
C ARG A 74 -0.91 -16.19 -4.17
N THR A 75 -2.02 -16.82 -4.57
CA THR A 75 -3.33 -16.16 -4.73
C THR A 75 -4.33 -16.72 -3.71
N PRO A 76 -5.25 -15.90 -3.20
CA PRO A 76 -6.26 -16.38 -2.25
C PRO A 76 -7.24 -17.35 -2.92
N ASN A 77 -7.51 -18.48 -2.29
CA ASN A 77 -8.43 -19.49 -2.82
C ASN A 77 -9.89 -19.13 -2.51
N LEU A 78 -10.44 -18.19 -3.27
CA LEU A 78 -11.81 -17.73 -3.08
C LEU A 78 -12.83 -18.66 -3.74
N ALA A 79 -12.46 -19.36 -4.80
CA ALA A 79 -13.36 -20.21 -5.57
C ALA A 79 -13.89 -21.37 -4.74
N GLU A 80 -13.02 -22.17 -4.11
CA GLU A 80 -13.44 -23.29 -3.25
C GLU A 80 -14.24 -22.85 -2.02
N ARG A 81 -14.16 -21.56 -1.63
CA ARG A 81 -14.82 -21.04 -0.43
C ARG A 81 -16.15 -20.34 -0.71
N LEU A 82 -16.34 -19.82 -1.92
CA LEU A 82 -17.51 -19.01 -2.28
C LEU A 82 -18.40 -19.67 -3.34
N LEU A 83 -17.82 -20.52 -4.17
CA LEU A 83 -18.56 -21.27 -5.18
C LEU A 83 -18.81 -22.66 -4.59
N ASP A 84 -20.01 -22.85 -4.03
CA ASP A 84 -20.54 -24.18 -3.79
C ASP A 84 -20.68 -24.83 -5.17
N ARG A 85 -19.73 -25.72 -5.50
CA ARG A 85 -19.81 -26.52 -6.71
C ARG A 85 -20.84 -27.61 -6.44
N GLY A 86 -22.11 -27.22 -6.50
CA GLY A 86 -23.24 -28.13 -6.44
C GLY A 86 -23.22 -28.99 -7.68
N ASP A 87 -22.94 -30.28 -7.48
CA ASP A 87 -23.10 -31.34 -8.46
C ASP A 87 -24.57 -31.79 -8.52
#